data_AF-A0A1J5GUZ5-F1
#
_entry.id   AF-A0A1J5GUZ5-F1
#
_cell.length_a   1.000
_cell.length_b   1.000
_cell.length_c   1.000
_cell.angle_alpha   90.00
_cell.angle_beta   90.00
_cell.angle_gamma   90.00
#
_symmetry.space_group_name_H-M   'P 1'
#
loop_
_entity.id
_entity.type
_entity.pdbx_description
1 polymer ?
#
loop_
_entity_poly.entity_id
_entity_poly.type
_entity_poly.pdbx_seq_one_letter_code
_entity_poly.pdbx_strand_id
1 'polypeptide(L)'
;MLSIEHPKTISEEELEDQAENDLEDTDEALPFNYSITSYGADYPTDGLVKRLNRGDIYVPDFQRGYVWKLKEASKFIESLLLGLPVPGIFLSKETETQKLLVIDGQQRLRTIQYFYNR
;
A
#
# COMPACT_ATOMS: atom_id res chain seq x y z
N MET A 1 8.57 -37.22 -41.15
CA MET A 1 8.30 -35.85 -41.66
C MET A 1 7.25 -35.27 -40.71
N LEU A 2 7.66 -34.36 -39.82
CA LEU A 2 6.79 -33.80 -38.79
C LEU A 2 6.08 -32.58 -39.39
N SER A 3 4.76 -32.62 -39.55
CA SER A 3 3.97 -31.46 -39.97
C SER A 3 3.71 -30.59 -38.74
N ILE A 4 4.24 -29.37 -38.75
CA ILE A 4 4.01 -28.35 -37.72
C ILE A 4 2.71 -27.64 -38.07
N GLU A 5 1.68 -27.77 -37.22
CA GLU A 5 0.47 -26.94 -37.33
C GLU A 5 0.82 -25.50 -36.93
N HIS A 6 0.48 -24.55 -37.79
CA HIS A 6 0.66 -23.13 -37.51
C HIS A 6 -0.43 -22.66 -36.53
N PRO A 7 -0.11 -21.83 -35.52
CA PRO A 7 -1.13 -21.26 -34.64
C PRO A 7 -2.07 -20.37 -35.45
N LYS A 8 -3.38 -20.54 -35.26
CA LYS A 8 -4.39 -19.66 -35.85
C LYS A 8 -4.24 -18.26 -35.26
N THR A 9 -4.05 -17.26 -36.11
CA THR A 9 -4.14 -15.84 -35.74
C THR A 9 -5.63 -15.51 -35.55
N ILE A 10 -6.02 -15.18 -34.32
CA ILE A 10 -7.36 -14.68 -33.97
C ILE A 10 -7.47 -13.25 -34.53
N SER A 11 -8.59 -12.92 -35.18
CA SER A 11 -8.79 -11.56 -35.73
C SER A 11 -9.04 -10.55 -34.60
N GLU A 12 -8.70 -9.27 -34.82
CA GLU A 12 -8.94 -8.20 -33.84
C GLU A 12 -10.43 -8.05 -33.46
N GLU A 13 -11.33 -8.38 -34.39
CA GLU A 13 -12.79 -8.39 -34.19
C GLU A 13 -13.23 -9.55 -33.24
N GLU A 14 -12.60 -10.73 -33.32
CA GLU A 14 -12.85 -11.84 -32.39
C GLU A 14 -12.28 -11.58 -30.98
N LEU A 15 -11.27 -10.71 -30.86
CA LEU A 15 -10.71 -10.29 -29.56
C LEU A 15 -11.59 -9.24 -28.87
N GLU A 16 -12.22 -8.34 -29.64
CA GLU A 16 -13.16 -7.34 -29.10
C GLU A 16 -14.46 -8.00 -28.62
N ASP A 17 -15.02 -8.96 -29.37
CA ASP A 17 -16.23 -9.70 -28.96
C ASP A 17 -16.03 -10.57 -27.69
N GLN A 18 -14.81 -11.10 -27.46
CA GLN A 18 -14.46 -11.79 -26.22
C GLN A 18 -14.29 -10.82 -25.05
N ALA A 19 -13.71 -9.64 -25.29
CA ALA A 19 -13.56 -8.62 -24.26
C ALA A 19 -14.91 -8.00 -23.84
N GLU A 20 -15.87 -7.87 -24.76
CA GLU A 20 -17.22 -7.39 -24.44
C GLU A 20 -18.04 -8.44 -23.67
N ASN A 21 -17.91 -9.74 -23.96
CA ASN A 21 -18.57 -10.79 -23.19
C ASN A 21 -17.99 -10.99 -21.79
N ASP A 22 -16.67 -10.80 -21.61
CA ASP A 22 -16.03 -10.88 -20.28
C ASP A 22 -16.40 -9.69 -19.36
N LEU A 23 -17.01 -8.63 -19.92
CA LEU A 23 -17.49 -7.47 -19.16
C LEU A 23 -18.96 -7.62 -18.68
N GLU A 24 -19.70 -8.61 -19.16
CA GLU A 24 -21.14 -8.77 -18.86
C GLU A 24 -21.47 -9.70 -17.67
N ASP A 25 -20.48 -10.21 -16.93
CA ASP A 25 -20.74 -11.10 -15.78
C ASP A 25 -19.81 -10.87 -14.57
N THR A 26 -19.79 -9.66 -14.01
CA THR A 26 -19.21 -9.42 -12.67
C THR A 26 -20.10 -8.56 -11.77
N ASP A 27 -21.42 -8.61 -11.99
CA ASP A 27 -22.42 -8.15 -11.03
C ASP A 27 -22.86 -9.32 -10.10
N GLU A 28 -21.95 -10.25 -9.80
CA GLU A 28 -22.08 -11.07 -8.60
C GLU A 28 -22.00 -10.13 -7.39
N ALA A 29 -23.16 -9.65 -6.97
CA ALA A 29 -23.32 -8.82 -5.78
C ALA A 29 -22.64 -9.53 -4.60
N LEU A 30 -21.46 -9.04 -4.24
CA LEU A 30 -20.72 -9.57 -3.10
C LEU A 30 -21.67 -9.57 -1.89
N PRO A 31 -21.80 -10.68 -1.15
CA PRO A 31 -22.80 -10.80 -0.08
C PRO A 31 -22.56 -9.85 1.11
N PHE A 32 -21.53 -9.01 1.05
CA PHE A 32 -21.13 -8.08 2.10
C PHE A 32 -20.89 -6.68 1.54
N ASN A 33 -21.69 -5.71 2.00
CA ASN A 33 -21.34 -4.30 1.90
C ASN A 33 -20.30 -3.98 2.98
N TYR A 34 -19.04 -3.78 2.59
CA TYR A 34 -18.02 -3.28 3.51
C TYR A 34 -18.26 -1.79 3.80
N SER A 35 -18.59 -1.45 5.04
CA SER A 35 -18.62 -0.05 5.49
C SER A 35 -17.19 0.42 5.79
N ILE A 36 -16.50 0.93 4.76
CA ILE A 36 -15.17 1.52 4.89
C ILE A 36 -15.33 3.02 5.09
N THR A 37 -14.76 3.55 6.17
CA THR A 37 -14.64 5.00 6.40
C THR A 37 -13.17 5.39 6.35
N SER A 38 -12.87 6.47 5.63
CA SER A 38 -11.52 7.04 5.54
C SER A 38 -11.53 8.50 5.96
N TYR A 39 -10.47 8.93 6.61
CA TYR A 39 -10.25 10.33 6.98
C TYR A 39 -8.75 10.64 6.95
N GLY A 40 -8.40 11.89 6.61
CA GLY A 40 -7.02 12.38 6.68
C GLY A 40 -6.65 12.78 8.10
N ALA A 41 -5.39 12.57 8.48
CA ALA A 41 -4.86 13.00 9.77
C ALA A 41 -3.43 13.53 9.63
N ASP A 42 -3.24 14.79 10.00
CA ASP A 42 -1.94 15.45 9.98
C ASP A 42 -1.29 15.34 11.37
N TYR A 43 -0.49 14.29 11.54
CA TYR A 43 0.28 14.12 12.77
C TYR A 43 1.62 14.86 12.67
N PRO A 44 2.03 15.60 13.71
CA PRO A 44 3.41 16.07 13.78
C PRO A 44 4.35 14.86 13.86
N THR A 45 5.57 15.02 13.36
CA THR A 45 6.56 13.94 13.25
C THR A 45 6.84 13.28 14.61
N ASP A 46 6.95 14.07 15.68
CA ASP A 46 7.16 13.54 17.04
C ASP A 46 5.95 12.72 17.53
N GLY A 47 4.73 13.11 17.14
CA GLY A 47 3.50 12.39 17.43
C GLY A 47 3.50 10.99 16.82
N LEU A 48 3.94 10.86 15.56
CA LEU A 48 4.09 9.55 14.92
C LEU A 48 5.10 8.67 15.67
N VAL A 49 6.27 9.22 16.02
CA VAL A 49 7.33 8.47 16.73
C VAL A 49 6.87 8.02 18.11
N LYS A 50 6.24 8.91 18.90
CA LYS A 50 5.70 8.55 20.22
C LYS A 50 4.69 7.41 20.14
N ARG A 51 3.79 7.46 19.15
CA ARG A 51 2.77 6.41 18.95
C ARG A 51 3.37 5.08 18.49
N LEU A 52 4.40 5.11 17.65
CA LEU A 52 5.18 3.91 17.29
C LEU A 52 5.87 3.32 18.52
N ASN A 53 6.53 4.14 19.33
CA ASN A 53 7.27 3.70 20.52
C ASN A 53 6.33 3.12 21.60
N ARG A 54 5.12 3.66 21.75
CA ARG A 54 4.09 3.13 22.67
C ARG A 54 3.36 1.89 22.15
N GLY A 55 3.47 1.59 20.85
CA GLY A 55 2.73 0.50 20.21
C GLY A 55 1.28 0.85 19.84
N ASP A 56 0.92 2.13 19.84
CA ASP A 56 -0.39 2.61 19.35
C ASP A 56 -0.47 2.50 17.82
N ILE A 57 0.66 2.71 17.13
CA ILE A 57 0.84 2.40 15.72
C ILE A 57 1.66 1.11 15.64
N TYR A 58 1.11 0.11 14.97
CA TYR A 58 1.67 -1.23 14.89
C TYR A 58 1.92 -1.63 13.43
N VAL A 59 3.10 -2.17 13.16
CA VAL A 59 3.44 -2.75 11.86
C VAL A 59 3.15 -4.25 11.92
N PRO A 60 2.20 -4.78 11.14
CA PRO A 60 1.89 -6.21 11.15
C PRO A 60 3.07 -7.09 10.73
N ASP A 61 3.17 -8.29 11.33
CA ASP A 61 4.32 -9.20 11.15
C ASP A 61 4.43 -9.79 9.75
N PHE A 62 3.33 -9.80 8.98
CA PHE A 62 3.32 -10.27 7.60
C PHE A 62 3.94 -9.26 6.62
N GLN A 63 4.24 -8.02 7.04
CA GLN A 63 4.95 -7.07 6.19
C GLN A 63 6.43 -7.42 6.07
N ARG A 64 7.03 -7.08 4.92
CA ARG A 64 8.47 -7.28 4.72
C ARG A 64 9.28 -6.53 5.79
N GLY A 65 10.50 -7.00 6.04
CA GLY A 65 11.43 -6.28 6.89
C GLY A 65 11.85 -4.92 6.31
N TYR A 66 12.59 -4.15 7.10
CA TYR A 66 13.13 -2.88 6.63
C TYR A 66 14.24 -3.12 5.58
N VAL A 67 14.04 -2.59 4.36
CA VAL A 67 14.95 -2.82 3.22
C VAL A 67 15.65 -1.57 2.68
N TRP A 68 15.31 -0.37 3.17
CA TRP A 68 15.98 0.86 2.73
C TRP A 68 17.41 0.91 3.24
N LYS A 69 18.35 1.22 2.36
CA LYS A 69 19.73 1.55 2.74
C LYS A 69 19.74 2.95 3.35
N LEU A 70 20.79 3.25 4.12
CA LEU A 70 20.97 4.56 4.75
C LEU A 70 20.81 5.73 3.76
N LYS A 71 21.31 5.58 2.53
CA LYS A 71 21.18 6.61 1.48
C LYS A 71 19.73 6.90 1.10
N GLU A 72 18.88 5.88 1.00
CA GLU A 72 17.45 6.05 0.69
C GLU A 72 16.71 6.68 1.87
N ALA A 73 17.03 6.19 3.08
CA ALA A 73 16.49 6.72 4.32
C ALA A 73 16.82 8.21 4.53
N SER A 74 18.08 8.59 4.29
CA SER A 74 18.54 9.98 4.38
C SER A 74 17.86 10.90 3.36
N LYS A 75 17.69 10.45 2.10
CA LYS A 75 16.97 11.24 1.09
C LYS A 75 15.52 11.50 1.48
N PHE A 76 14.86 10.50 2.06
CA PHE A 76 13.51 10.67 2.56
C PHE A 76 13.43 11.71 3.69
N ILE A 77 14.37 11.68 4.65
CA ILE A 77 14.44 12.71 5.70
C ILE A 77 14.73 14.10 5.12
N GLU A 78 15.66 14.19 4.15
CA GLU A 78 15.94 15.44 3.44
C GLU A 78 14.70 16.00 2.75
N SER A 79 13.90 15.16 2.08
CA SER A 79 12.62 15.57 1.50
C SER A 79 11.65 16.16 2.53
N LEU A 80 11.54 15.56 3.73
CA LEU A 80 10.71 16.10 4.81
C LEU A 80 11.21 17.47 5.29
N LEU A 81 12.51 17.63 5.47
CA LEU A 81 13.12 18.89 5.93
C LEU A 81 12.99 20.02 4.90
N LEU A 82 13.04 19.70 3.62
CA LEU A 82 12.85 20.63 2.52
C LEU A 82 11.37 20.93 2.22
N GLY A 83 10.42 20.25 2.90
CA GLY A 83 8.99 20.42 2.66
C GLY A 83 8.52 19.88 1.31
N LEU A 84 9.26 18.91 0.73
CA LEU A 84 8.85 18.27 -0.52
C LEU A 84 7.68 17.32 -0.28
N PRO A 85 6.75 17.18 -1.24
CA PRO A 85 5.64 16.23 -1.11
C PRO A 85 6.19 14.80 -1.06
N VAL A 86 5.71 14.02 -0.09
CA VAL A 86 5.98 12.59 0.04
C VAL A 86 4.66 11.83 0.00
N PRO A 87 4.64 10.55 -0.41
CA PRO A 87 3.43 9.75 -0.33
C PRO A 87 2.90 9.71 1.11
N GLY A 88 1.57 9.60 1.27
CA GLY A 88 0.91 9.51 2.57
C GLY A 88 1.06 8.14 3.24
N ILE A 89 0.96 8.10 4.57
CA ILE A 89 0.98 6.85 5.35
C ILE A 89 -0.47 6.39 5.53
N PHE A 90 -0.73 5.11 5.28
CA PHE A 90 -2.07 4.54 5.41
C PHE A 90 -2.14 3.64 6.63
N LEU A 91 -3.11 3.93 7.50
CA LEU A 91 -3.34 3.22 8.75
C LEU A 91 -4.77 2.71 8.78
N SER A 92 -4.96 1.46 9.20
CA SER A 92 -6.26 0.90 9.53
C SER A 92 -6.48 0.95 11.03
N LYS A 93 -7.65 1.39 11.45
CA LYS A 93 -7.99 1.46 12.88
C LYS A 93 -8.71 0.18 13.29
N GLU A 94 -8.09 -0.58 14.20
CA GLU A 94 -8.70 -1.78 14.75
C GLU A 94 -9.79 -1.43 15.77
N THR A 95 -10.98 -2.02 15.62
CA THR A 95 -12.16 -1.66 16.44
C THR A 95 -11.96 -2.00 17.92
N GLU A 96 -11.39 -3.17 18.22
CA GLU A 96 -11.29 -3.68 19.60
C GLU A 96 -10.20 -2.97 20.41
N THR A 97 -8.99 -2.85 19.86
CA THR A 97 -7.85 -2.29 20.60
C THR A 97 -7.63 -0.80 20.33
N GLN A 98 -8.31 -0.23 19.33
CA GLN A 98 -8.08 1.13 18.82
C GLN A 98 -6.66 1.36 18.28
N LYS A 99 -5.86 0.30 18.11
CA LYS A 99 -4.54 0.37 17.48
C LYS A 99 -4.66 0.76 16.01
N LEU A 100 -3.62 1.43 15.53
CA LEU A 100 -3.46 1.80 14.14
C LEU A 100 -2.51 0.82 13.46
N LEU A 101 -3.06 -0.10 12.69
CA LEU A 101 -2.30 -1.05 11.89
C LEU A 101 -1.76 -0.34 10.66
N VAL A 102 -0.47 -0.42 10.43
CA VAL A 102 0.16 0.11 9.22
C VAL A 102 -0.28 -0.73 8.03
N ILE A 103 -0.88 -0.10 7.03
CA ILE A 103 -1.24 -0.72 5.74
C ILE A 103 -0.17 -0.38 4.70
N ASP A 104 0.28 0.88 4.67
CA ASP A 104 1.40 1.35 3.87
C ASP A 104 2.21 2.42 4.63
N GLY A 105 3.48 2.58 4.28
CA GLY A 105 4.38 3.58 4.85
C GLY A 105 5.33 3.06 5.91
N GLN A 106 5.43 1.74 6.10
CA GLN A 106 6.36 1.11 7.05
C GLN A 106 7.80 1.63 6.92
N GLN A 107 8.37 1.67 5.71
CA GLN A 107 9.73 2.16 5.49
C GLN A 107 9.89 3.62 5.91
N ARG A 108 8.87 4.46 5.66
CA ARG A 108 8.85 5.88 6.03
C ARG A 108 8.77 6.02 7.55
N LEU A 109 7.81 5.36 8.19
CA LEU A 109 7.62 5.37 9.64
C LEU A 109 8.86 4.90 10.39
N ARG A 110 9.46 3.76 9.98
CA ARG A 110 10.69 3.24 10.59
C ARG A 110 11.88 4.16 10.38
N THR A 111 11.98 4.81 9.23
CA THR A 111 13.02 5.82 8.97
C THR A 111 12.88 7.02 9.89
N ILE A 112 11.67 7.58 10.03
CA ILE A 112 11.40 8.68 10.97
C ILE A 112 11.79 8.26 12.38
N GLN A 113 11.31 7.11 12.84
CA GLN A 113 11.61 6.58 14.17
C GLN A 113 13.12 6.43 14.42
N TYR A 114 13.86 5.91 13.43
CA TYR A 114 15.30 5.72 13.53
C TYR A 114 16.08 7.03 13.65
N PHE A 115 15.79 8.02 12.82
CA PHE A 115 16.49 9.31 12.85
C PHE A 115 16.08 10.19 14.04
N TYR A 116 14.84 10.04 14.54
CA TYR A 116 14.36 10.79 15.70
C TYR A 116 14.98 10.32 17.01
N ASN A 117 15.21 9.01 17.17
CA ASN A 117 15.75 8.43 18.40
C ASN A 117 17.29 8.47 18.48
N ARG A 118 17.94 9.09 17.49
CA ARG A 118 19.40 9.08 17.35
C ARG A 118 20.09 10.27 17.99
#